data_AF-A0A382RS39-F1
#
_entry.id   AF-A0A382RS39-F1
#
_cell.length_a   1.000
_cell.length_b   1.000
_cell.length_c   1.000
_cell.angle_alpha   90.00
_cell.angle_beta   90.00
_cell.angle_gamma   90.00
#
_symmetry.space_group_name_H-M   'P 1'
#
loop_
_entity.id
_entity.type
_entity.pdbx_description
1 polymer ?
#
loop_
_entity_poly.entity_id
_entity_poly.type
_entity_poly.pdbx_seq_one_letter_code
_entity_poly.pdbx_strand_id
1 'polypeptide(L)' 'VPTLSVVIPVFNERQTIVEIVERVRNAPYEKEIIIVDDASTDGTGDILDELAEA' A
#
# COMPACT_ATOMS: atom_id res chain seq x y z
N VAL A 1 -13.14 -17.27 8.05
CA VAL A 1 -12.72 -16.21 9.00
C VAL A 1 -13.09 -14.87 8.38
N PRO A 2 -13.35 -13.80 9.14
CA PRO A 2 -13.59 -12.49 8.53
C PRO A 2 -12.30 -11.97 7.87
N THR A 3 -12.43 -11.26 6.74
CA THR A 3 -11.33 -10.57 6.06
C THR A 3 -10.96 -9.30 6.83
N LEU A 4 -9.66 -9.05 7.03
CA LEU A 4 -9.14 -7.81 7.63
C LEU A 4 -8.93 -6.74 6.54
N SER A 5 -9.60 -5.59 6.67
CA SER A 5 -9.31 -4.43 5.80
C SER A 5 -8.18 -3.58 6.39
N VAL A 6 -7.09 -3.41 5.63
CA VAL A 6 -5.96 -2.56 6.02
C VAL A 6 -5.97 -1.32 5.14
N VAL A 7 -6.24 -0.15 5.74
CA VAL A 7 -6.25 1.14 5.03
C VAL A 7 -4.93 1.86 5.29
N ILE A 8 -4.23 2.26 4.23
CA ILE A 8 -2.92 2.91 4.27
C ILE A 8 -3.03 4.27 3.57
N PRO A 9 -3.20 5.39 4.31
CA PRO A 9 -3.06 6.72 3.75
C PRO A 9 -1.59 6.99 3.44
N VAL A 10 -1.32 7.60 2.29
CA VAL A 10 0.03 7.78 1.75
C VAL A 10 0.20 9.20 1.26
N PHE A 11 1.33 9.83 1.61
CA PHE A 11 1.76 11.11 1.05
C PHE A 11 3.28 11.18 1.01
N ASN A 12 3.85 11.21 -0.20
CA ASN A 12 5.29 11.24 -0.46
C ASN A 12 6.10 10.13 0.25
N GLU A 13 5.67 8.88 0.09
CA GLU A 13 6.29 7.68 0.68
C GLU A 13 7.10 6.87 -0.35
N ARG A 14 7.65 7.50 -1.38
CA ARG A 14 8.38 6.81 -2.47
C ARG A 14 9.47 5.87 -1.97
N GLN A 15 10.11 6.20 -0.85
CA GLN A 15 11.24 5.43 -0.30
C GLN A 15 10.82 4.22 0.55
N THR A 16 9.56 4.17 0.98
CA THR A 16 9.10 3.32 2.09
C THR A 16 7.87 2.49 1.72
N ILE A 17 7.07 2.95 0.75
CA ILE A 17 5.77 2.37 0.43
C ILE A 17 5.84 0.89 0.03
N VAL A 18 6.88 0.50 -0.72
CA VAL A 18 7.08 -0.90 -1.16
C VAL A 18 7.28 -1.81 0.05
N GLU A 19 8.20 -1.44 0.95
CA GLU A 19 8.49 -2.24 2.14
C GLU A 19 7.27 -2.35 3.07
N ILE A 20 6.51 -1.26 3.22
CA ILE A 20 5.27 -1.24 4.02
C ILE A 20 4.26 -2.22 3.44
N VAL A 21 4.00 -2.15 2.13
CA VAL A 21 3.03 -3.03 1.46
C VAL A 21 3.45 -4.50 1.56
N GLU A 22 4.74 -4.81 1.35
CA GLU A 22 5.27 -6.18 1.52
C GLU A 22 5.09 -6.72 2.93
N ARG A 23 5.35 -5.90 3.96
CA ARG A 23 5.14 -6.30 5.36
C ARG A 23 3.68 -6.59 5.66
N VAL A 24 2.76 -5.76 5.16
CA VAL A 24 1.32 -5.97 5.34
C VAL A 24 0.85 -7.23 4.59
N ARG A 25 1.31 -7.43 3.34
CA ARG A 25 1.04 -8.64 2.54
C ARG A 25 1.44 -9.90 3.32
N ASN A 26 2.63 -9.91 3.92
CA ASN A 26 3.19 -11.04 4.66
C ASN A 26 2.58 -11.33 6.04
N ALA A 27 1.72 -10.45 6.58
CA ALA A 27 1.07 -10.72 7.87
C ALA A 27 0.13 -11.94 7.78
N PRO A 28 -0.02 -12.77 8.83
CA PRO A 28 -0.72 -14.06 8.77
C PRO A 28 -2.26 -13.92 8.89
N TYR A 29 -2.85 -13.00 8.14
CA TYR A 29 -4.28 -12.74 8.10
C TYR A 29 -4.80 -12.79 6.66
N GLU A 30 -6.02 -13.29 6.46
CA GLU A 30 -6.78 -13.03 5.24
C GLU A 30 -7.15 -11.54 5.22
N LYS A 31 -6.73 -10.81 4.19
CA LYS A 31 -6.78 -9.35 4.21
C LYS A 31 -6.97 -8.74 2.82
N GLU A 32 -7.53 -7.54 2.82
CA GLU A 32 -7.49 -6.61 1.69
C GLU A 32 -6.64 -5.39 2.09
N ILE A 33 -5.95 -4.79 1.13
CA ILE A 33 -5.12 -3.60 1.34
C ILE A 33 -5.69 -2.49 0.48
N ILE A 34 -6.08 -1.39 1.12
CA ILE A 34 -6.65 -0.20 0.48
C ILE A 34 -5.66 0.93 0.69
N ILE A 35 -5.00 1.36 -0.37
CA ILE A 35 -4.04 2.47 -0.32
C ILE A 35 -4.74 3.73 -0.82
N VAL A 36 -4.61 4.83 -0.07
CA VAL A 36 -5.20 6.13 -0.41
C VAL A 36 -4.06 7.12 -0.56
N ASP A 37 -3.71 7.43 -1.81
CA ASP A 37 -2.71 8.47 -2.11
C ASP A 37 -3.32 9.87 -1.94
N ASP A 38 -2.72 10.69 -1.08
CA ASP A 38 -3.13 12.06 -0.79
C ASP A 38 -2.43 13.06 -1.72
N ALA A 39 -2.51 12.80 -3.03
CA ALA A 39 -1.89 13.59 -4.08
C ALA A 39 -0.36 13.76 -3.91
N SER A 40 0.36 12.64 -3.80
CA SER A 40 1.82 12.65 -3.72
C SER A 40 2.45 13.31 -4.97
N THR A 41 3.60 13.94 -4.77
CA THR A 41 4.32 14.70 -5.82
C THR A 41 5.75 14.23 -6.04
N ASP A 42 6.18 13.21 -5.30
CA ASP A 42 7.53 12.65 -5.33
C ASP A 42 7.65 11.39 -6.22
N GLY A 43 6.58 11.00 -6.91
CA GLY A 43 6.50 9.76 -7.69
C GLY A 43 6.08 8.54 -6.86
N THR A 44 5.45 8.73 -5.70
CA THR A 44 4.80 7.64 -4.94
C THR A 44 3.64 7.03 -5.74
N GLY A 45 2.84 7.86 -6.43
CA GLY A 45 1.71 7.40 -7.24
C GLY A 45 2.11 6.37 -8.29
N ASP A 46 3.19 6.63 -9.04
CA ASP A 46 3.70 5.70 -10.06
C ASP A 46 4.03 4.31 -9.47
N ILE A 47 4.61 4.28 -8.25
CA ILE A 47 4.94 3.03 -7.56
C ILE A 47 3.67 2.31 -7.08
N LEU A 48 2.66 3.05 -6.66
CA LEU A 48 1.37 2.49 -6.26
C LEU A 48 0.64 1.84 -7.43
N ASP A 49 0.70 2.45 -8.62
CA ASP A 49 0.14 1.88 -9.84
C ASP A 49 0.85 0.56 -10.21
N GLU A 50 2.18 0.52 -10.17
CA GLU A 50 2.96 -0.71 -10.37
C GLU A 50 2.60 -1.82 -9.36
N LEU A 51 2.40 -1.46 -8.09
CA LEU A 51 2.02 -2.40 -7.02
C LEU A 51 0.59 -2.95 -7.17
N ALA A 52 -0.30 -2.19 -7.81
CA ALA A 52 -1.70 -2.59 -8.01
C ALA A 52 -1.89 -3.55 -9.19
N GLU A 53 -0.99 -3.51 -10.18
CA GLU A 53 -0.99 -4.43 -11.33
C GLU A 53 -0.33 -5.79 -11.04
N ALA A 54 0.43 -5.90 -9.94
CA ALA A 54 1.21 -7.08 -9.52
C ALA A 54 0.49 -7.98 -8.51
#